data_AF-A0A0W0VZJ3-F1
#
_entry.id   AF-A0A0W0VZJ3-F1
#
_cell.length_a   1.000
_cell.length_b   1.000
_cell.length_c   1.000
_cell.angle_alpha   90.00
_cell.angle_beta   90.00
_cell.angle_gamma   90.00
#
_symmetry.space_group_name_H-M   'P 1'
#
loop_
_entity.id
_entity.type
_entity.pdbx_description
1 polymer ?
#
loop_
_entity_poly.entity_id
_entity_poly.type
_entity_poly.pdbx_seq_one_letter_code
_entity_poly.pdbx_strand_id
1 'polypeptide(L)'
;MNLQTIKSLDGKVEYVLLPVAAYRALRHQITEQLRQTQENEDYEVFDPADYVDNPVALARIQAGITQEDLAKLMNVTQAYISKIENQERITPKILNKVKTALKTQNL
;
A
#
# COMPACT_ATOMS: atom_id res chain seq x y z
N MET A 1 -25.45 16.40 -12.27
CA MET A 1 -24.74 15.32 -12.98
C MET A 1 -25.60 14.07 -12.89
N ASN A 2 -25.99 13.44 -14.01
CA ASN A 2 -26.79 12.23 -13.98
C ASN A 2 -25.84 11.02 -14.01
N LEU A 3 -25.73 10.30 -12.90
CA LEU A 3 -24.84 9.14 -12.79
C LEU A 3 -25.62 7.89 -13.16
N GLN A 4 -25.08 7.10 -14.08
CA GLN A 4 -25.66 5.82 -14.40
C GLN A 4 -25.42 4.85 -13.24
N THR A 5 -26.48 4.23 -12.75
CA THR A 5 -26.44 3.31 -11.61
C THR A 5 -26.73 1.88 -12.05
N ILE A 6 -26.01 0.92 -11.49
CA ILE A 6 -26.30 -0.51 -11.62
C ILE A 6 -26.94 -0.95 -10.31
N LYS A 7 -28.07 -1.64 -10.39
CA LYS A 7 -28.82 -2.10 -9.23
C LYS A 7 -28.52 -3.57 -8.93
N SER A 8 -28.50 -3.92 -7.66
CA SER A 8 -28.47 -5.30 -7.16
C SER A 8 -29.79 -6.03 -7.46
N LEU A 9 -29.83 -7.34 -7.21
CA LEU A 9 -31.02 -8.18 -7.44
C LEU A 9 -32.23 -7.76 -6.57
N ASP A 10 -32.00 -7.14 -5.41
CA ASP A 10 -33.02 -6.58 -4.53
C ASP A 10 -33.44 -5.14 -4.94
N GLY A 11 -32.92 -4.63 -6.06
CA GLY A 11 -33.31 -3.34 -6.64
C GLY A 11 -32.64 -2.12 -6.00
N LYS A 12 -31.73 -2.31 -5.04
CA LYS A 12 -30.93 -1.23 -4.47
C LYS A 12 -29.82 -0.81 -5.42
N VAL A 13 -29.38 0.44 -5.34
CA VAL A 13 -28.22 0.90 -6.13
C VAL A 13 -26.97 0.29 -5.53
N GLU A 14 -26.27 -0.53 -6.30
CA GLU A 14 -25.06 -1.24 -5.87
C GLU A 14 -23.80 -0.57 -6.42
N TYR A 15 -23.83 -0.13 -7.69
CA TYR A 15 -22.70 0.54 -8.33
C TYR A 15 -23.12 1.81 -9.05
N VAL A 16 -22.18 2.76 -9.18
CA VAL A 16 -22.31 3.97 -9.99
C VAL A 16 -21.19 4.04 -11.02
N LEU A 17 -21.52 4.43 -12.25
CA LEU A 17 -20.56 4.63 -13.32
C LEU A 17 -20.02 6.06 -13.27
N LEU A 18 -18.70 6.17 -13.09
CA LEU A 18 -18.00 7.45 -13.03
C LEU A 18 -17.08 7.61 -14.26
N PRO A 19 -17.15 8.74 -14.98
CA PRO A 19 -16.13 9.07 -15.97
C PRO A 19 -14.73 9.03 -15.36
N VAL A 20 -13.77 8.44 -16.09
CA VAL A 20 -12.41 8.18 -15.58
C VAL A 20 -11.74 9.45 -15.05
N ALA A 21 -11.94 10.60 -15.70
CA ALA A 21 -11.39 11.88 -15.26
C ALA A 21 -11.93 12.31 -13.89
N ALA A 22 -13.25 12.15 -13.67
CA ALA A 22 -13.89 12.47 -12.40
C ALA A 22 -13.42 11.52 -11.29
N TYR A 23 -13.34 10.22 -11.57
CA TYR A 23 -12.79 9.25 -10.62
C TYR A 23 -11.35 9.61 -10.22
N ARG A 24 -10.47 9.88 -11.19
CA ARG A 24 -9.07 10.24 -10.90
C ARG A 24 -8.96 11.51 -10.05
N ALA A 25 -9.77 12.52 -10.33
CA ALA A 25 -9.77 13.77 -9.57
C ALA A 25 -10.25 13.59 -8.12
N LEU A 26 -11.24 12.70 -7.91
CA LEU A 26 -11.88 12.50 -6.60
C LEU A 26 -11.32 11.30 -5.83
N ARG A 27 -10.44 10.49 -6.43
CA ARG A 27 -9.96 9.21 -5.87
C ARG A 27 -9.46 9.35 -4.44
N HIS A 28 -8.66 10.37 -4.16
CA HIS A 28 -8.12 10.57 -2.82
C HIS A 28 -9.23 10.82 -1.78
N GLN A 29 -10.21 11.65 -2.12
CA GLN A 29 -11.32 11.96 -1.21
C GLN A 29 -12.21 10.73 -1.00
N ILE A 30 -12.48 9.97 -2.06
CA ILE A 30 -13.21 8.69 -1.99
C ILE A 30 -12.49 7.71 -1.08
N THR A 31 -11.17 7.50 -1.26
CA THR A 31 -10.38 6.60 -0.42
C THR A 31 -10.38 7.03 1.04
N GLU A 32 -10.27 8.33 1.32
CA GLU A 32 -10.26 8.83 2.69
C GLU A 32 -11.62 8.68 3.39
N GLN A 33 -12.72 8.96 2.69
CA GLN A 33 -14.06 8.74 3.24
C GLN A 33 -14.37 7.25 3.45
N LEU A 34 -13.89 6.37 2.56
CA LEU A 34 -14.05 4.93 2.74
C LEU A 34 -13.29 4.42 3.96
N ARG A 35 -12.09 4.94 4.24
CA ARG A 35 -11.36 4.62 5.49
C ARG A 35 -12.14 4.99 6.74
N GLN A 36 -12.86 6.10 6.73
CA GLN A 36 -13.70 6.55 7.86
C GLN A 36 -14.99 5.73 7.99
N THR A 37 -15.45 5.10 6.91
CA THR A 37 -16.69 4.31 6.86
C THR A 37 -16.45 2.81 7.12
N GLN A 38 -15.19 2.37 7.12
CA GLN A 38 -14.79 0.97 7.35
C GLN A 38 -14.79 0.56 8.85
N GLU A 39 -15.66 1.13 9.68
CA GLU A 39 -16.18 0.43 10.87
C GLU A 39 -17.33 -0.54 10.46
N ASN A 40 -17.18 -1.22 9.31
CA ASN A 40 -18.07 -2.29 8.89
C ASN A 40 -17.39 -3.62 9.25
N GLU A 41 -18.04 -4.39 10.11
CA GLU A 41 -17.52 -5.58 10.83
C GLU A 41 -17.04 -6.75 9.94
N ASP A 42 -17.26 -6.68 8.62
CA ASP A 42 -16.97 -7.78 7.68
C ASP A 42 -15.67 -7.61 6.86
N TYR A 43 -14.95 -6.48 7.00
CA TYR A 43 -13.68 -6.25 6.28
C TYR A 43 -12.51 -6.24 7.26
N GLU A 44 -11.74 -7.33 7.29
CA GLU A 44 -10.50 -7.38 8.07
C GLU A 44 -9.44 -6.44 7.45
N VAL A 45 -8.82 -5.63 8.29
CA VAL A 45 -7.70 -4.77 7.90
C VAL A 45 -6.53 -5.68 7.54
N PHE A 46 -6.11 -5.65 6.27
CA PHE A 46 -4.90 -6.35 5.84
C PHE A 46 -3.67 -5.69 6.47
N ASP A 47 -3.08 -6.32 7.49
CA ASP A 47 -1.78 -5.95 8.03
C ASP A 47 -0.68 -6.81 7.39
N PRO A 48 0.24 -6.22 6.60
CA PRO A 48 1.39 -6.94 6.06
C PRO A 48 2.24 -7.63 7.13
N ALA A 49 2.21 -7.17 8.38
CA ALA A 49 2.94 -7.78 9.49
C ALA A 49 2.49 -9.22 9.79
N ASP A 50 1.27 -9.60 9.42
CA ASP A 50 0.73 -10.95 9.61
C ASP A 50 1.30 -11.97 8.61
N TYR A 51 1.93 -11.50 7.53
CA TYR A 51 2.38 -12.34 6.42
C TYR A 51 3.87 -12.19 6.08
N VAL A 52 4.55 -11.21 6.68
CA VAL A 52 5.92 -10.84 6.31
C VAL A 52 6.82 -10.81 7.54
N ASP A 53 7.56 -11.90 7.73
CA ASP A 53 8.53 -12.03 8.83
C ASP A 53 9.75 -11.12 8.66
N ASN A 54 10.17 -10.89 7.41
CA ASN A 54 11.39 -10.13 7.16
C ASN A 54 11.14 -8.62 7.40
N PRO A 55 11.84 -8.00 8.36
CA PRO A 55 11.57 -6.61 8.74
C PRO A 55 11.96 -5.60 7.66
N VAL A 56 12.83 -5.95 6.71
CA VAL A 56 13.16 -5.10 5.54
C VAL A 56 12.01 -5.12 4.55
N ALA A 57 11.51 -6.32 4.21
CA ALA A 57 10.37 -6.48 3.31
C ALA A 57 9.13 -5.80 3.87
N LEU A 58 8.86 -5.99 5.17
CA LEU A 58 7.75 -5.35 5.87
C LEU A 58 7.83 -3.81 5.78
N ALA A 59 8.98 -3.22 6.12
CA ALA A 59 9.17 -1.77 6.07
C ALA A 59 9.01 -1.21 4.63
N ARG A 60 9.47 -1.96 3.62
CA ARG A 60 9.31 -1.60 2.21
C ARG A 60 7.85 -1.62 1.76
N ILE A 61 7.11 -2.66 2.14
CA ILE A 61 5.68 -2.81 1.80
C ILE A 61 4.85 -1.73 2.49
N GLN A 62 5.14 -1.45 3.76
CA GLN A 62 4.49 -0.35 4.51
C GLN A 62 4.78 1.03 3.88
N ALA A 63 5.95 1.21 3.27
CA ALA A 63 6.29 2.41 2.51
C ALA A 63 5.69 2.44 1.08
N GLY A 64 5.08 1.34 0.62
CA GLY A 64 4.43 1.26 -0.68
C GLY A 64 5.37 1.30 -1.88
N ILE A 65 6.64 0.90 -1.72
CA ILE A 65 7.66 0.96 -2.79
C ILE A 65 8.13 -0.42 -3.26
N THR A 66 8.68 -0.47 -4.47
CA THR A 66 9.25 -1.70 -5.03
C THR A 66 10.66 -1.98 -4.50
N GLN A 67 11.18 -3.21 -4.71
CA GLN A 67 12.58 -3.53 -4.39
C GLN A 67 13.56 -2.66 -5.20
N GLU A 68 13.21 -2.31 -6.45
CA GLU A 68 14.02 -1.43 -7.28
C GLU A 68 14.08 0.00 -6.73
N ASP A 69 12.96 0.51 -6.23
CA ASP A 69 12.91 1.85 -5.63
C ASP A 69 13.74 1.90 -4.35
N LEU A 70 13.62 0.89 -3.48
CA LEU A 70 14.46 0.80 -2.30
C LEU A 70 15.95 0.68 -2.65
N ALA A 71 16.29 -0.08 -3.70
CA ALA A 71 17.65 -0.21 -4.18
C ALA A 71 18.23 1.15 -4.64
N LYS A 72 17.45 1.94 -5.38
CA LYS A 72 17.81 3.30 -5.79
C LYS A 72 18.02 4.21 -4.58
N LEU A 73 17.10 4.21 -3.60
CA LEU A 73 17.21 5.02 -2.38
C LEU A 73 18.47 4.69 -1.56
N MET A 74 18.86 3.41 -1.54
CA MET A 74 20.02 2.94 -0.80
C MET A 74 21.32 2.93 -1.61
N ASN A 75 21.27 3.29 -2.90
CA ASN A 75 22.38 3.20 -3.85
C ASN A 75 23.03 1.79 -3.88
N VAL A 76 22.20 0.76 -3.98
CA VAL A 76 22.59 -0.66 -4.07
C VAL A 76 21.88 -1.34 -5.24
N THR A 77 22.19 -2.61 -5.50
CA THR A 77 21.52 -3.39 -6.54
C THR A 77 20.18 -3.95 -6.04
N GLN A 78 19.21 -4.14 -6.94
CA GLN A 78 17.96 -4.84 -6.62
C GLN A 78 18.23 -6.27 -6.12
N ALA A 79 19.22 -6.96 -6.67
CA ALA A 79 19.65 -8.27 -6.20
C ALA A 79 20.12 -8.27 -4.74
N TYR A 80 20.76 -7.18 -4.27
CA TYR A 80 21.13 -7.03 -2.86
C TYR A 80 19.88 -6.91 -1.97
N ILE A 81 18.88 -6.13 -2.39
CA ILE A 81 17.60 -6.02 -1.67
C ILE A 81 16.88 -7.38 -1.61
N SER A 82 16.79 -8.08 -2.74
CA SER A 82 16.23 -9.43 -2.79
C SER A 82 16.95 -10.39 -1.86
N LYS A 83 18.30 -10.33 -1.81
CA LYS A 83 19.09 -11.16 -0.91
C LYS A 83 18.77 -10.90 0.56
N ILE A 84 18.68 -9.64 0.99
CA ILE A 84 18.39 -9.32 2.40
C ILE A 84 16.93 -9.61 2.76
N GLU A 85 15.98 -9.50 1.84
CA GLU A 85 14.58 -9.86 2.10
C GLU A 85 14.36 -11.37 2.25
N ASN A 86 15.23 -12.20 1.65
CA ASN A 86 15.19 -13.66 1.75
C ASN A 86 16.06 -14.23 2.89
N GLN A 87 16.74 -13.39 3.67
CA GLN A 87 17.53 -13.83 4.82
C GLN A 87 16.65 -14.06 6.04
N GLU A 88 16.86 -15.18 6.75
CA GLU A 88 16.16 -15.49 8.01
C GLU A 88 16.45 -14.48 9.12
N ARG A 89 17.68 -13.93 9.15
CA ARG A 89 18.12 -13.01 10.21
C ARG A 89 18.68 -11.74 9.61
N ILE A 90 18.01 -10.63 9.91
CA ILE A 90 18.47 -9.29 9.56
C ILE A 90 19.18 -8.66 10.74
N THR A 91 20.39 -8.14 10.49
CA THR A 91 21.11 -7.39 11.52
C THR A 91 20.44 -6.03 11.75
N PRO A 92 20.40 -5.52 13.01
CA PRO A 92 19.84 -4.20 13.31
C PRO A 92 20.47 -3.07 12.49
N LYS A 93 21.76 -3.23 12.13
CA LYS A 93 22.49 -2.28 11.27
C LYS A 93 21.87 -2.14 9.88
N ILE A 94 21.47 -3.24 9.25
CA ILE A 94 20.83 -3.22 7.92
C ILE A 94 19.45 -2.60 8.03
N LEU A 95 18.65 -3.03 9.02
CA LEU A 95 17.30 -2.50 9.23
C LEU A 95 17.32 -0.98 9.49
N ASN A 96 18.27 -0.48 10.28
CA ASN A 96 18.40 0.95 10.53
C ASN A 96 18.74 1.73 9.25
N LYS A 97 19.62 1.20 8.39
CA LYS A 97 19.92 1.84 7.10
C LYS A 97 18.67 1.94 6.21
N VAL A 98 17.89 0.87 6.13
CA VAL A 98 16.62 0.83 5.38
C VAL A 98 15.66 1.88 5.92
N LYS A 99 15.43 1.90 7.24
CA LYS A 99 14.54 2.88 7.88
C LYS A 99 14.98 4.33 7.64
N THR A 100 16.29 4.61 7.67
CA THR A 100 16.82 5.94 7.35
C THR A 100 16.57 6.32 5.90
N ALA A 101 16.81 5.40 4.95
CA ALA A 101 16.57 5.66 3.54
C ALA A 101 15.08 5.96 3.25
N LEU A 102 14.16 5.24 3.90
CA LEU A 102 12.72 5.44 3.77
C LEU A 102 12.24 6.75 4.41
N LYS A 103 12.85 7.21 5.51
CA LYS A 103 12.49 8.49 6.12
C LYS A 103 12.77 9.69 5.21
N THR A 104 13.85 9.63 4.42
CA THR A 104 14.23 10.70 3.49
C THR A 104 13.25 10.86 2.32
N GLN A 105 12.44 9.84 2.01
CA GLN A 105 11.41 9.88 0.96
C GLN A 105 10.13 10.62 1.40
N ASN A 106 9.85 10.67 2.70
CA ASN A 106 8.65 11.30 3.26
C ASN A 106 8.82 12.81 3.53
N LEU A 107 9.86 13.44 2.98
CA LEU A 107 10.13 14.88 2.96
C LEU A 107 10.08 15.37 1.51
#